data_AF-A0A520Z4K2-F1
#
_entry.id   AF-A0A520Z4K2-F1
#
_cell.length_a   1.000
_cell.length_b   1.000
_cell.length_c   1.000
_cell.angle_alpha   90.00
_cell.angle_beta   90.00
_cell.angle_gamma   90.00
#
_symmetry.space_group_name_H-M   'P 1'
#
loop_
_entity.id
_entity.type
_entity.pdbx_description
1 polymer ?
#
loop_
_entity_poly.entity_id
_entity_poly.type
_entity_poly.pdbx_seq_one_letter_code
_entity_poly.pdbx_strand_id
1 'polypeptide(L)'
;MKKLELHWKILIGMILGLLFGFLMLQFDWGKSFVSDWIKPFGSIFVKLLKLIAIPLILASLIKGISDLKDISKFKNIGIRTI
;
A
#
# COMPACT_ATOMS: atom_id res chain seq x y z
N MET A 1 -1.62 30.95 -2.62
CA MET A 1 -2.46 29.73 -2.70
C MET A 1 -1.85 28.69 -1.77
N LYS A 2 -2.45 28.45 -0.59
CA LYS A 2 -1.88 27.54 0.43
C LYS A 2 -1.84 26.12 -0.14
N LYS A 3 -0.65 25.52 -0.24
CA LYS A 3 -0.47 24.10 -0.61
C LYS A 3 -1.21 23.25 0.44
N LEU A 4 -2.38 22.73 0.08
CA LEU A 4 -3.06 21.71 0.88
C LEU A 4 -2.13 20.50 0.98
N GLU A 5 -1.83 20.11 2.21
CA GLU A 5 -1.03 18.93 2.49
C GLU A 5 -1.69 17.67 1.95
N LEU A 6 -0.86 16.69 1.58
CA LEU A 6 -1.32 15.48 0.89
C LEU A 6 -2.35 14.69 1.72
N HIS A 7 -2.19 14.69 3.05
CA HIS A 7 -3.10 14.01 3.97
C HIS A 7 -4.53 14.57 3.90
N TRP A 8 -4.70 15.88 3.74
CA TRP A 8 -6.02 16.50 3.58
C TRP A 8 -6.69 16.12 2.27
N LYS A 9 -5.92 15.98 1.19
CA LYS A 9 -6.45 15.56 -0.11
C LYS A 9 -7.00 14.15 -0.06
N ILE A 10 -6.29 13.24 0.63
CA ILE A 10 -6.74 11.85 0.79
C ILE A 10 -8.00 11.79 1.66
N LEU A 11 -8.03 12.53 2.77
CA LEU A 11 -9.18 12.56 3.68
C LEU A 11 -10.45 13.05 2.96
N ILE A 12 -10.34 14.17 2.23
CA ILE A 12 -11.46 14.74 1.46
C ILE A 12 -11.91 13.77 0.37
N GLY A 13 -10.97 13.13 -0.35
CA GLY A 13 -11.29 12.13 -1.37
C GLY A 13 -12.04 10.92 -0.80
N MET A 14 -11.67 10.44 0.39
CA MET A 14 -12.35 9.34 1.07
C MET A 14 -13.79 9.73 1.45
N ILE A 15 -13.98 10.90 2.04
CA ILE A 15 -15.30 11.40 2.44
C ILE A 15 -16.21 11.58 1.22
N LEU A 16 -15.69 12.21 0.15
CA LEU A 16 -16.42 12.40 -1.10
C LEU A 16 -16.78 11.07 -1.76
N GLY A 17 -15.84 10.11 -1.80
CA GLY A 17 -16.10 8.78 -2.36
C GLY A 17 -17.18 8.02 -1.61
N LEU A 18 -17.22 8.15 -0.28
CA LEU A 18 -18.22 7.50 0.58
C LEU A 18 -19.61 8.13 0.38
N LEU A 19 -19.69 9.47 0.35
CA LEU A 19 -20.94 10.18 0.05
C LEU A 19 -21.45 9.86 -1.36
N PHE A 20 -20.56 9.84 -2.35
CA PHE A 20 -20.91 9.50 -3.73
C PHE A 20 -21.41 8.06 -3.86
N GLY A 21 -20.72 7.11 -3.22
CA GLY A 21 -21.14 5.72 -3.17
C GLY A 21 -22.50 5.55 -2.49
N PHE A 22 -22.74 6.26 -1.39
CA PHE A 22 -24.02 6.23 -0.67
C PHE A 22 -25.18 6.81 -1.50
N LEU A 23 -24.96 7.94 -2.18
CA LEU A 23 -25.97 8.54 -3.08
C LEU A 23 -26.29 7.61 -4.25
N MET A 24 -25.29 6.95 -4.83
CA MET A 24 -25.49 6.02 -5.94
C MET A 24 -26.25 4.74 -5.55
N LEU A 25 -26.25 4.36 -4.26
CA LEU A 25 -27.06 3.24 -3.78
C LEU A 25 -28.56 3.56 -3.73
N GLN A 26 -28.94 4.85 -3.71
CA GLN A 26 -30.36 5.26 -3.72
C GLN A 26 -31.02 5.12 -5.10
N PHE A 27 -30.22 4.92 -6.16
CA PHE A 27 -30.72 4.72 -7.52
C PHE A 27 -30.45 3.28 -7.98
N ASP A 28 -31.46 2.58 -8.49
CA ASP A 28 -31.34 1.17 -8.94
C ASP A 28 -30.20 0.96 -9.97
N TRP A 29 -30.01 1.91 -10.89
CA TRP A 29 -28.91 1.88 -11.88
C TRP A 29 -27.51 2.23 -11.31
N GLY A 30 -27.45 2.82 -10.12
CA GLY A 30 -26.25 3.42 -9.58
C GLY A 30 -25.27 2.36 -9.09
N LYS A 31 -25.78 1.21 -8.63
CA LYS A 31 -24.97 0.05 -8.28
C LYS A 31 -24.17 -0.49 -9.49
N SER A 32 -24.81 -0.58 -10.67
CA SER A 32 -24.12 -1.01 -11.89
C SER A 32 -23.09 0.02 -12.31
N PHE A 33 -23.46 1.30 -12.34
CA PHE A 33 -22.56 2.39 -12.71
C PHE A 33 -21.29 2.44 -11.83
N VAL A 34 -21.45 2.32 -10.52
CA VAL A 34 -20.33 2.26 -9.56
C VAL A 34 -19.46 1.02 -9.80
N SER A 35 -20.08 -0.14 -10.05
CA SER A 35 -19.34 -1.38 -10.30
C SER A 35 -18.54 -1.34 -11.61
N ASP A 36 -19.11 -0.76 -12.66
CA ASP A 36 -18.51 -0.81 -14.00
C ASP A 36 -17.52 0.32 -14.23
N TRP A 37 -17.76 1.50 -13.66
CA TRP A 37 -16.92 2.68 -13.86
C TRP A 37 -15.98 2.97 -12.70
N ILE A 38 -16.38 2.79 -11.44
CA ILE A 38 -15.59 3.27 -10.29
C ILE A 38 -14.71 2.16 -9.71
N LYS A 39 -15.27 0.95 -9.56
CA LYS A 39 -14.55 -0.23 -9.08
C LYS A 39 -13.28 -0.55 -9.87
N PRO A 40 -13.21 -0.47 -11.22
CA PRO A 40 -11.97 -0.76 -11.94
C PRO A 40 -10.83 0.17 -11.52
N PHE A 41 -11.07 1.47 -11.31
CA PHE A 41 -10.04 2.40 -10.82
C PHE A 41 -9.51 1.99 -9.44
N GLY A 42 -10.41 1.64 -8.51
CA GLY A 42 -10.02 1.14 -7.19
C GLY A 42 -9.21 -0.16 -7.28
N SER A 43 -9.62 -1.07 -8.17
CA SER A 43 -8.91 -2.33 -8.38
C SER A 43 -7.50 -2.14 -8.95
N ILE A 44 -7.33 -1.18 -9.88
CA ILE A 44 -6.02 -0.82 -10.44
C ILE A 44 -5.14 -0.24 -9.35
N PHE A 45 -5.67 0.68 -8.54
CA PHE A 45 -4.94 1.26 -7.42
C PHE A 45 -4.43 0.19 -6.44
N VAL A 46 -5.29 -0.74 -6.03
CA VAL A 46 -4.91 -1.84 -5.12
C VAL A 46 -3.89 -2.77 -5.78
N LYS A 47 -4.04 -3.10 -7.08
CA LYS A 47 -3.07 -3.92 -7.81
C LYS A 47 -1.70 -3.24 -7.88
N LEU A 48 -1.65 -1.93 -8.09
CA LEU A 48 -0.39 -1.16 -8.10
C LEU A 48 0.28 -1.17 -6.72
N LEU A 49 -0.47 -0.95 -5.64
CA LEU A 49 0.07 -1.06 -4.28
C LEU A 49 0.61 -2.47 -4.00
N LYS A 50 -0.13 -3.50 -4.40
CA LYS A 50 0.28 -4.90 -4.24
C LYS A 50 1.54 -5.24 -5.05
N LEU A 51 1.68 -4.66 -6.25
CA LEU A 51 2.85 -4.85 -7.12
C LEU A 51 4.12 -4.28 -6.50
N ILE A 52 4.05 -3.17 -5.78
CA ILE A 52 5.21 -2.57 -5.09
C ILE A 52 5.49 -3.32 -3.77
N ALA A 53 4.45 -3.72 -3.05
CA ALA A 53 4.58 -4.36 -1.75
C ALA A 53 5.33 -5.71 -1.83
N ILE A 54 5.01 -6.57 -2.79
CA ILE A 54 5.57 -7.93 -2.86
C ILE A 54 7.10 -7.91 -3.03
N PRO A 55 7.69 -7.20 -4.03
CA PRO A 55 9.14 -7.13 -4.18
C PRO A 55 9.82 -6.48 -2.97
N LEU A 56 9.21 -5.43 -2.40
CA LEU A 56 9.78 -4.72 -1.25
C LEU A 56 9.85 -5.61 -0.01
N ILE A 57 8.81 -6.39 0.28
CA ILE A 57 8.79 -7.34 1.39
C ILE A 57 9.87 -8.40 1.20
N LEU A 58 9.97 -8.98 -0.01
CA LEU A 58 11.02 -9.96 -0.31
C LEU A 58 12.42 -9.38 -0.14
N ALA A 59 12.68 -8.19 -0.68
CA ALA A 59 13.96 -7.51 -0.53
C ALA A 59 14.27 -7.20 0.95
N SER A 60 13.28 -6.74 1.71
CA SER A 60 13.40 -6.46 3.14
C SER A 60 13.71 -7.72 3.95
N LEU A 61 13.09 -8.85 3.62
CA LEU A 61 13.34 -10.14 4.28
C LEU A 61 14.73 -10.68 3.95
N ILE A 62 15.13 -10.67 2.67
CA ILE A 62 16.46 -11.12 2.24
C ILE A 62 17.55 -10.29 2.91
N LYS A 63 17.40 -8.96 2.90
CA LYS A 63 18.33 -8.06 3.57
C LYS A 63 18.39 -8.33 5.07
N GLY A 64 17.24 -8.46 5.73
CA GLY A 64 17.17 -8.76 7.16
C GLY A 64 17.86 -10.08 7.53
N ILE A 65 17.72 -11.12 6.70
CA ILE A 65 18.40 -12.40 6.92
C ILE A 65 19.91 -12.31 6.61
N SER A 66 20.30 -11.55 5.57
CA SER A 66 21.71 -11.35 5.22
C SER A 66 22.47 -10.61 6.33
N ASP A 67 21.88 -9.58 6.92
CA ASP A 67 22.47 -8.83 8.02
C ASP A 67 22.71 -9.73 9.25
N LEU A 68 21.78 -10.67 9.54
CA LEU A 68 21.95 -11.68 10.59
C LEU A 68 23.02 -12.73 10.26
N LYS A 69 23.17 -13.09 8.98
CA LYS A 69 24.19 -14.05 8.53
C LYS A 69 25.61 -13.49 8.69
N ASP A 70 25.83 -12.21 8.43
CA ASP A 70 27.15 -11.59 8.61
C ASP A 70 27.50 -11.37 10.10
N ILE A 71 26.52 -11.13 10.99
CA ILE A 71 26.71 -11.18 12.46
C ILE A 71 27.19 -12.56 12.91
N SER A 72 26.63 -13.62 12.32
CA SER A 72 27.04 -15.00 12.63
C SER A 72 28.49 -15.29 12.20
N LYS A 73 28.96 -14.68 11.10
CA LYS A 73 30.38 -14.74 10.71
C LYS A 73 31.26 -13.91 11.65
N PHE A 74 30.78 -12.75 12.10
CA PHE A 74 31.49 -11.91 13.06
C PHE A 74 31.73 -12.66 14.39
N LYS A 75 30.74 -13.44 14.85
CA LYS A 75 30.90 -14.37 15.99
C LYS A 75 32.07 -15.34 15.79
N ASN A 76 32.25 -15.91 14.60
CA ASN A 76 33.34 -16.83 14.31
C ASN A 76 34.73 -16.15 14.28
N ILE A 77 34.79 -14.85 13.97
CA ILE A 77 36.03 -14.06 14.04
C ILE A 77 36.37 -13.74 15.51
N GLY A 78 35.37 -13.35 16.31
CA GLY A 78 35.55 -13.08 17.74
C GLY A 78 36.00 -14.32 18.52
N ILE A 79 35.42 -15.49 18.24
CA ILE A 79 35.83 -16.77 18.86
C ILE A 79 37.24 -17.20 18.41
N ARG A 80 37.69 -16.83 17.21
CA ARG A 80 39.07 -17.12 16.74
C ARG A 80 40.12 -16.18 17.33
N THR A 81 39.71 -15.08 17.94
CA THR A 81 40.61 -14.04 18.48
C THR A 81 40.89 -14.21 19.98
N ILE A 82 40.05 -14.95 20.70
CA ILE A 82 40.31 -15.45 22.06
C ILE A 82 40.92 -16.84 21.95
#